data_AF-A0A507FA55-F1
#
_entry.id   AF-A0A507FA55-F1
#
_cell.length_a   1.000
_cell.length_b   1.000
_cell.length_c   1.000
_cell.angle_alpha   90.00
_cell.angle_beta   90.00
_cell.angle_gamma   90.00
#
_symmetry.space_group_name_H-M   'P 1'
#
loop_
_entity.id
_entity.type
_entity.pdbx_description
1 polymer ?
#
loop_
_entity_poly.entity_id
_entity_poly.type
_entity_poly.pdbx_seq_one_letter_code
_entity_poly.pdbx_strand_id
1 'polypeptide(L)'
;MVLSAKGVSSIKLNLRQDAFDEISKLIIPIAETYVLEMKVDDQKIKKKVLLLGEKDVASASNIKFLSFNIQSVAMPIQEGHIDLALTDISAKISMDFKMLGAKVGKVIVDATLNINSNVKFGAKAKTQVFDTKVEIDNFDTDISGLAGPALAAATEAIANILEDMIENSLAAAIKDGLESGLDSVMMRDWDVMGNVASLFYKFHIDFLTAPLISKATGVEYAISIDSEFRSGEAYEPDVQPGSPPAAAKPAASATAATTSATASAIPAAAPAVENETPADGAAKGGMFAWARETLCGRFTEKSS
;
A
#
# COMPACT_ATOMS: atom_id res chain seq x y z
N MET A 1 27.48 -23.27 3.76
CA MET A 1 26.77 -24.55 4.00
C MET A 1 25.39 -24.17 4.47
N VAL A 2 24.33 -24.52 3.73
CA VAL A 2 23.00 -23.94 3.98
C VAL A 2 22.44 -24.41 5.33
N LEU A 3 22.18 -23.45 6.23
CA LEU A 3 21.59 -23.63 7.56
C LEU A 3 20.06 -23.54 7.51
N SER A 4 19.48 -22.66 6.68
CA SER A 4 18.03 -22.51 6.54
C SER A 4 17.38 -23.81 6.02
N ALA A 5 18.02 -24.45 5.05
CA ALA A 5 17.66 -25.78 4.52
C ALA A 5 17.72 -26.92 5.56
N LYS A 6 18.20 -26.67 6.79
CA LYS A 6 18.15 -27.61 7.92
C LYS A 6 17.14 -27.25 9.01
N GLY A 7 16.45 -26.10 8.90
CA GLY A 7 15.47 -25.64 9.90
C GLY A 7 16.08 -25.24 11.25
N VAL A 8 17.40 -24.99 11.31
CA VAL A 8 18.08 -24.68 12.58
C VAL A 8 18.09 -23.17 12.81
N SER A 9 17.30 -22.72 13.78
CA SER A 9 17.27 -21.31 14.20
C SER A 9 18.66 -20.87 14.66
N SER A 10 19.17 -19.81 14.04
CA SER A 10 20.45 -19.17 14.38
C SER A 10 20.25 -18.00 15.34
N ILE A 11 19.12 -17.29 15.20
CA ILE A 11 18.70 -16.15 16.05
C ILE A 11 17.22 -16.28 16.37
N LYS A 12 16.82 -15.86 17.58
CA LYS A 12 15.45 -15.47 17.91
C LYS A 12 15.39 -13.96 18.07
N LEU A 13 14.44 -13.31 17.41
CA LEU A 13 14.18 -11.88 17.52
C LEU A 13 12.78 -11.67 18.09
N ASN A 14 12.67 -10.89 19.16
CA ASN A 14 11.38 -10.66 19.83
C ASN A 14 11.04 -9.16 19.78
N LEU A 15 10.05 -8.79 18.96
CA LEU A 15 9.53 -7.43 18.89
C LEU A 15 8.42 -7.24 19.93
N ARG A 16 8.61 -6.28 20.83
CA ARG A 16 7.72 -5.98 21.95
C ARG A 16 6.76 -4.83 21.60
N GLN A 17 5.84 -4.52 22.51
CA GLN A 17 4.79 -3.51 22.31
C GLN A 17 5.34 -2.15 21.88
N ASP A 18 6.47 -1.71 22.44
CA ASP A 18 7.18 -0.47 22.10
C ASP A 18 7.54 -0.38 20.60
N ALA A 19 7.91 -1.50 19.97
CA ALA A 19 8.14 -1.53 18.52
C ALA A 19 6.83 -1.30 17.74
N PHE A 20 5.69 -1.85 18.19
CA PHE A 20 4.40 -1.65 17.53
C PHE A 20 3.79 -0.28 17.81
N ASP A 21 4.09 0.32 18.97
CA ASP A 21 3.76 1.71 19.28
C ASP A 21 4.49 2.68 18.34
N GLU A 22 5.75 2.40 17.96
CA GLU A 22 6.45 3.15 16.90
C GLU A 22 5.91 2.88 15.50
N ILE A 23 5.63 1.61 15.14
CA ILE A 23 5.05 1.23 13.83
C ILE A 23 3.68 1.88 13.61
N SER A 24 2.86 2.00 14.67
CA SER A 24 1.52 2.61 14.60
C SER A 24 1.54 4.02 13.98
N LYS A 25 2.58 4.80 14.26
CA LYS A 25 2.78 6.18 13.75
C LYS A 25 2.97 6.23 12.24
N LEU A 26 3.38 5.13 11.61
CA LEU A 26 3.49 4.98 10.16
C LEU A 26 2.16 4.56 9.52
N ILE A 27 1.24 3.96 10.27
CA ILE A 27 -0.04 3.47 9.72
C ILE A 27 -0.96 4.62 9.29
N ILE A 28 -1.06 5.70 10.07
CA ILE A 28 -1.92 6.85 9.75
C ILE A 28 -1.68 7.37 8.31
N PRO A 29 -0.46 7.83 7.93
CA PRO A 29 -0.23 8.35 6.58
C PRO A 29 -0.36 7.29 5.48
N ILE A 30 -0.13 6.01 5.78
CA ILE A 30 -0.35 4.91 4.81
C ILE A 30 -1.84 4.74 4.55
N ALA A 31 -2.65 4.58 5.61
CA ALA A 31 -4.10 4.41 5.52
C ALA A 31 -4.78 5.62 4.86
N GLU A 32 -4.42 6.84 5.24
CA GLU A 32 -4.93 8.06 4.62
C GLU A 32 -4.60 8.12 3.12
N THR A 33 -3.37 7.78 2.72
CA THR A 33 -2.96 7.77 1.30
C THR A 33 -3.76 6.74 0.48
N TYR A 34 -3.86 5.49 0.97
CA TYR A 34 -4.57 4.42 0.24
C TYR A 34 -6.07 4.72 0.07
N VAL A 35 -6.71 5.34 1.05
CA VAL A 35 -8.13 5.72 0.96
C VAL A 35 -8.36 6.92 0.03
N LEU A 36 -7.43 7.90 0.01
CA LEU A 36 -7.52 9.05 -0.89
C LEU A 36 -7.20 8.69 -2.36
N GLU A 37 -6.39 7.65 -2.61
CA GLU A 37 -6.15 7.11 -3.96
C GLU A 37 -7.19 6.06 -4.40
N MET A 38 -8.07 5.61 -3.50
CA MET A 38 -9.08 4.58 -3.79
C MET A 38 -10.06 5.03 -4.90
N LYS A 39 -10.30 4.13 -5.84
CA LYS A 39 -11.37 4.26 -6.85
C LYS A 39 -12.62 3.54 -6.34
N VAL A 40 -13.73 4.26 -6.27
CA VAL A 40 -15.04 3.71 -5.90
C VAL A 40 -15.91 3.63 -7.15
N ASP A 41 -16.49 2.46 -7.40
CA ASP A 41 -17.40 2.23 -8.53
C ASP A 41 -18.78 2.88 -8.33
N ASP A 42 -19.46 3.23 -9.44
CA ASP A 42 -20.80 3.83 -9.47
C ASP A 42 -21.86 2.90 -8.83
N GLN A 43 -22.47 3.35 -7.73
CA GLN A 43 -23.43 2.57 -6.92
C GLN A 43 -24.89 2.83 -7.31
N LYS A 44 -25.76 1.80 -7.18
CA LYS A 44 -27.17 1.86 -7.63
C LYS A 44 -28.13 1.03 -6.77
N ILE A 45 -29.12 1.68 -6.17
CA ILE A 45 -30.29 0.99 -5.58
C ILE A 45 -31.31 0.71 -6.68
N LYS A 46 -31.61 -0.58 -6.89
CA LYS A 46 -32.75 -1.03 -7.70
C LYS A 46 -33.93 -1.39 -6.80
N LYS A 47 -35.14 -1.03 -7.21
CA LYS A 47 -36.38 -1.45 -6.55
C LYS A 47 -37.37 -1.96 -7.58
N LYS A 48 -38.12 -3.01 -7.21
CA LYS A 48 -39.19 -3.56 -8.04
C LYS A 48 -40.45 -2.71 -7.87
N VAL A 49 -40.76 -1.91 -8.88
CA VAL A 49 -41.93 -1.03 -8.93
C VAL A 49 -43.10 -1.78 -9.54
N LEU A 50 -44.28 -1.72 -8.91
CA LEU A 50 -45.49 -2.34 -9.44
C LEU A 50 -45.77 -1.82 -10.86
N LEU A 51 -46.19 -2.71 -11.76
CA LEU A 51 -46.46 -2.46 -13.19
C LEU A 51 -45.28 -1.96 -14.05
N LEU A 52 -44.15 -1.53 -13.47
CA LEU A 52 -43.01 -0.96 -14.20
C LEU A 52 -41.73 -1.81 -14.17
N GLY A 53 -41.71 -2.90 -13.39
CA GLY A 53 -40.56 -3.80 -13.27
C GLY A 53 -39.48 -3.29 -12.32
N GLU A 54 -38.25 -3.79 -12.45
CA GLU A 54 -37.12 -3.21 -11.73
C GLU A 54 -36.72 -1.86 -12.33
N LYS A 55 -36.46 -0.89 -11.45
CA LYS A 55 -35.97 0.45 -11.79
C LYS A 55 -34.84 0.85 -10.84
N ASP A 56 -33.84 1.53 -11.38
CA ASP A 56 -32.86 2.28 -10.60
C ASP A 56 -33.61 3.41 -9.88
N VAL A 57 -33.75 3.32 -8.56
CA VAL A 57 -34.47 4.30 -7.71
C VAL A 57 -33.52 5.36 -7.17
N ALA A 58 -32.27 4.98 -6.88
CA ALA A 58 -31.20 5.90 -6.53
C ALA A 58 -29.89 5.44 -7.18
N SER A 59 -29.01 6.39 -7.52
CA SER A 59 -27.66 6.09 -7.97
C SER A 59 -26.67 7.17 -7.56
N ALA A 60 -25.52 6.76 -7.07
CA ALA A 60 -24.37 7.61 -6.80
C ALA A 60 -23.28 7.34 -7.84
N SER A 61 -22.64 8.39 -8.33
CA SER A 61 -21.59 8.32 -9.36
C SER A 61 -20.47 9.31 -9.05
N ASN A 62 -19.29 9.13 -9.63
CA ASN A 62 -18.10 9.95 -9.33
C ASN A 62 -17.75 10.01 -7.82
N ILE A 63 -17.96 8.91 -7.09
CA ILE A 63 -17.75 8.84 -5.63
C ILE A 63 -16.25 8.98 -5.32
N LYS A 64 -15.88 9.91 -4.44
CA LYS A 64 -14.49 10.19 -4.04
C LYS A 64 -14.38 10.64 -2.59
N PHE A 65 -13.34 10.18 -1.91
CA PHE A 65 -12.91 10.77 -0.65
C PHE A 65 -12.19 12.10 -0.94
N LEU A 66 -12.61 13.18 -0.26
CA LEU A 66 -12.00 14.51 -0.31
C LEU A 66 -11.03 14.72 0.86
N SER A 67 -11.34 14.12 2.00
CA SER A 67 -10.45 14.00 3.15
C SER A 67 -10.74 12.70 3.88
N PHE A 68 -9.70 12.11 4.44
CA PHE A 68 -9.76 11.00 5.38
C PHE A 68 -8.70 11.34 6.43
N ASN A 69 -9.09 11.50 7.69
CA ASN A 69 -8.18 11.93 8.74
C ASN A 69 -8.34 11.05 9.98
N ILE A 70 -7.25 10.43 10.43
CA ILE A 70 -7.25 9.48 11.55
C ILE A 70 -6.66 10.19 12.79
N GLN A 71 -7.47 10.38 13.83
CA GLN A 71 -7.02 11.03 15.08
C GLN A 71 -6.08 10.12 15.89
N SER A 72 -6.37 8.82 15.91
CA SER A 72 -5.80 7.87 16.86
C SER A 72 -5.65 6.48 16.23
N VAL A 73 -4.55 5.82 16.58
CA VAL A 73 -4.21 4.45 16.18
C VAL A 73 -3.65 3.70 17.38
N ALA A 74 -4.04 2.44 17.55
CA ALA A 74 -3.51 1.55 18.57
C ALA A 74 -3.17 0.18 17.96
N MET A 75 -2.02 -0.38 18.35
CA MET A 75 -1.55 -1.71 17.93
C MET A 75 -1.27 -2.65 19.12
N PRO A 76 -2.23 -2.93 20.03
CA PRO A 76 -1.97 -3.77 21.19
C PRO A 76 -1.77 -5.24 20.79
N ILE A 77 -0.66 -5.83 21.21
CA ILE A 77 -0.39 -7.26 21.02
C ILE A 77 -1.42 -8.09 21.81
N GLN A 78 -2.00 -9.09 21.15
CA GLN A 78 -2.88 -10.10 21.73
C GLN A 78 -2.21 -11.48 21.74
N GLU A 79 -2.94 -12.50 22.17
CA GLU A 79 -2.51 -13.90 21.99
C GLU A 79 -2.82 -14.33 20.54
N GLY A 80 -1.79 -14.70 19.77
CA GLY A 80 -1.91 -15.16 18.38
C GLY A 80 -2.17 -14.09 17.31
N HIS A 81 -2.37 -12.82 17.69
CA HIS A 81 -2.62 -11.70 16.77
C HIS A 81 -2.23 -10.36 17.43
N ILE A 82 -2.28 -9.28 16.67
CA ILE A 82 -2.17 -7.89 17.14
C ILE A 82 -3.46 -7.21 16.69
N ASP A 83 -4.16 -6.51 17.58
CA ASP A 83 -5.28 -5.68 17.15
C ASP A 83 -4.74 -4.45 16.43
N LEU A 84 -5.50 -3.94 15.46
CA LEU A 84 -5.33 -2.60 14.94
C LEU A 84 -6.67 -1.87 15.06
N ALA A 85 -6.71 -0.87 15.93
CA ALA A 85 -7.82 0.06 16.03
C ALA A 85 -7.40 1.42 15.43
N LEU A 86 -8.23 1.95 14.54
CA LEU A 86 -8.15 3.31 13.99
C LEU A 86 -9.44 4.02 14.42
N THR A 87 -9.33 5.05 15.27
CA THR A 87 -10.50 5.66 15.91
C THR A 87 -10.71 7.12 15.54
N ASP A 88 -11.96 7.57 15.70
CA ASP A 88 -12.40 8.95 15.51
C ASP A 88 -12.09 9.49 14.09
N ILE A 89 -12.16 8.60 13.08
CA ILE A 89 -11.76 8.90 11.71
C ILE A 89 -12.78 9.86 11.09
N SER A 90 -12.32 11.02 10.65
CA SER A 90 -13.14 12.03 9.98
C SER A 90 -13.02 11.88 8.46
N ALA A 91 -14.08 11.35 7.83
CA ALA A 91 -14.15 11.10 6.39
C ALA A 91 -15.10 12.09 5.69
N LYS A 92 -14.65 12.69 4.59
CA LYS A 92 -15.47 13.54 3.71
C LYS A 92 -15.60 12.92 2.35
N ILE A 93 -16.81 12.55 1.95
CA ILE A 93 -17.10 11.87 0.68
C ILE A 93 -17.89 12.81 -0.23
N SER A 94 -17.56 12.83 -1.52
CA SER A 94 -18.22 13.62 -2.56
C SER A 94 -18.76 12.71 -3.66
N MET A 95 -19.98 12.95 -4.13
CA MET A 95 -20.60 12.20 -5.23
C MET A 95 -21.55 13.06 -6.09
N ASP A 96 -21.81 12.63 -7.32
CA ASP A 96 -23.00 13.02 -8.09
C ASP A 96 -24.16 12.05 -7.77
N PHE A 97 -25.24 12.55 -7.16
CA PHE A 97 -26.41 11.76 -6.79
C PHE A 97 -27.62 11.99 -7.71
N LYS A 98 -28.39 10.92 -7.93
CA LYS A 98 -29.65 10.92 -8.69
C LYS A 98 -30.69 10.06 -7.97
N MET A 99 -31.94 10.50 -7.98
CA MET A 99 -33.06 9.83 -7.31
C MET A 99 -34.30 9.89 -8.20
N LEU A 100 -35.00 8.76 -8.37
CA LEU A 100 -36.18 8.59 -9.24
C LEU A 100 -35.99 9.13 -10.68
N GLY A 101 -34.75 9.06 -11.19
CA GLY A 101 -34.37 9.57 -12.51
C GLY A 101 -34.06 11.07 -12.57
N ALA A 102 -34.38 11.85 -11.54
CA ALA A 102 -33.95 13.25 -11.42
C ALA A 102 -32.49 13.33 -10.95
N LYS A 103 -31.71 14.27 -11.51
CA LYS A 103 -30.41 14.62 -10.92
C LYS A 103 -30.66 15.45 -9.67
N VAL A 104 -30.22 14.96 -8.52
CA VAL A 104 -30.31 15.67 -7.24
C VAL A 104 -29.23 16.74 -7.17
N GLY A 105 -28.00 16.39 -7.52
CA GLY A 105 -26.88 17.34 -7.58
C GLY A 105 -25.55 16.69 -7.24
N LYS A 106 -24.60 17.52 -6.81
CA LYS A 106 -23.44 17.06 -6.06
C LYS A 106 -23.83 16.99 -4.58
N VAL A 107 -23.50 15.88 -3.92
CA VAL A 107 -23.65 15.68 -2.48
C VAL A 107 -22.28 15.69 -1.83
N ILE A 108 -22.19 16.26 -0.62
CA ILE A 108 -21.07 16.06 0.29
C ILE A 108 -21.60 15.31 1.52
N VAL A 109 -20.87 14.30 1.94
CA VAL A 109 -21.16 13.49 3.13
C VAL A 109 -20.01 13.65 4.11
N ASP A 110 -20.34 13.99 5.35
CA ASP A 110 -19.43 14.04 6.48
C ASP A 110 -19.73 12.83 7.38
N ALA A 111 -18.76 11.93 7.52
CA ALA A 111 -18.91 10.68 8.26
C ALA A 111 -17.82 10.52 9.33
N THR A 112 -18.21 10.00 10.49
CA THR A 112 -17.31 9.59 11.56
C THR A 112 -17.24 8.07 11.59
N LEU A 113 -16.04 7.53 11.47
CA LEU A 113 -15.79 6.09 11.29
C LEU A 113 -14.79 5.58 12.34
N ASN A 114 -14.95 4.32 12.75
CA ASN A 114 -13.92 3.54 13.42
C ASN A 114 -13.58 2.31 12.55
N ILE A 115 -12.33 1.86 12.56
CA ILE A 115 -11.92 0.65 11.83
C ILE A 115 -11.11 -0.23 12.77
N ASN A 116 -11.56 -1.47 12.93
CA ASN A 116 -10.92 -2.49 13.75
C ASN A 116 -10.50 -3.65 12.84
N SER A 117 -9.24 -4.08 12.93
CA SER A 117 -8.67 -5.19 12.15
C SER A 117 -7.77 -6.07 13.02
N ASN A 118 -7.70 -7.36 12.70
CA ASN A 118 -6.74 -8.28 13.30
C ASN A 118 -5.52 -8.45 12.37
N VAL A 119 -4.31 -8.38 12.92
CA VAL A 119 -3.04 -8.54 12.18
C VAL A 119 -2.30 -9.77 12.69
N LYS A 120 -1.77 -10.58 11.77
CA LYS A 120 -0.85 -11.70 12.08
C LYS A 120 0.22 -11.84 11.00
N PHE A 121 1.28 -12.59 11.33
CA PHE A 121 2.38 -12.89 10.40
C PHE A 121 2.35 -14.36 10.01
N GLY A 122 2.34 -14.63 8.71
CA GLY A 122 2.27 -15.97 8.13
C GLY A 122 3.63 -16.62 7.90
N ALA A 123 3.67 -17.63 7.01
CA ALA A 123 4.93 -18.19 6.53
C ALA A 123 5.79 -17.13 5.82
N LYS A 124 7.12 -17.24 5.98
CA LYS A 124 8.08 -16.17 5.63
C LYS A 124 7.78 -14.81 6.29
N ALA A 125 7.09 -14.84 7.43
CA ALA A 125 6.63 -13.67 8.19
C ALA A 125 5.77 -12.64 7.42
N LYS A 126 5.22 -12.99 6.25
CA LYS A 126 4.33 -12.10 5.47
C LYS A 126 3.11 -11.66 6.29
N THR A 127 2.79 -10.37 6.28
CA THR A 127 1.63 -9.81 6.95
C THR A 127 0.33 -10.39 6.37
N GLN A 128 -0.64 -10.64 7.25
CA GLN A 128 -2.01 -11.00 6.93
C GLN A 128 -2.96 -10.16 7.78
N VAL A 129 -3.84 -9.40 7.14
CA VAL A 129 -4.87 -8.60 7.82
C VAL A 129 -6.23 -9.29 7.60
N PHE A 130 -6.97 -9.47 8.68
CA PHE A 130 -8.19 -10.26 8.73
C PHE A 130 -9.18 -9.67 9.75
N ASP A 131 -10.44 -10.13 9.69
CA ASP A 131 -11.55 -9.67 10.53
C ASP A 131 -11.76 -8.13 10.54
N THR A 132 -11.35 -7.45 9.46
CA THR A 132 -11.52 -6.01 9.30
C THR A 132 -13.00 -5.64 9.29
N LYS A 133 -13.40 -4.82 10.27
CA LYS A 133 -14.71 -4.23 10.39
C LYS A 133 -14.59 -2.71 10.38
N VAL A 134 -15.47 -2.06 9.61
CA VAL A 134 -15.72 -0.62 9.71
C VAL A 134 -16.99 -0.41 10.54
N GLU A 135 -17.01 0.61 11.38
CA GLU A 135 -18.17 1.03 12.16
C GLU A 135 -18.44 2.51 11.86
N ILE A 136 -19.71 2.87 11.64
CA ILE A 136 -20.13 4.24 11.28
C ILE A 136 -20.85 4.85 12.49
N ASP A 137 -20.18 5.77 13.17
CA ASP A 137 -20.71 6.43 14.39
C ASP A 137 -21.70 7.56 14.04
N ASN A 138 -21.41 8.29 12.96
CA ASN A 138 -22.19 9.42 12.50
C ASN A 138 -22.10 9.59 10.98
N PHE A 139 -23.18 10.09 10.38
CA PHE A 139 -23.33 10.21 8.93
C PHE A 139 -24.28 11.38 8.61
N ASP A 140 -23.73 12.50 8.14
CA ASP A 140 -24.49 13.70 7.74
C ASP A 140 -24.28 14.00 6.24
N THR A 141 -25.29 14.58 5.60
CA THR A 141 -25.33 14.78 4.13
C THR A 141 -25.78 16.19 3.76
N ASP A 142 -24.87 17.02 3.25
CA ASP A 142 -25.23 18.29 2.60
C ASP A 142 -25.71 18.03 1.17
N ILE A 143 -26.98 18.37 0.93
CA ILE A 143 -27.62 18.32 -0.39
C ILE A 143 -28.23 19.68 -0.71
N SER A 144 -27.43 20.53 -1.35
CA SER A 144 -27.81 21.90 -1.67
C SER A 144 -29.14 21.99 -2.44
N GLY A 145 -30.14 22.62 -1.83
CA GLY A 145 -31.46 22.84 -2.43
C GLY A 145 -32.56 21.84 -2.01
N LEU A 146 -32.25 20.85 -1.17
CA LEU A 146 -33.24 19.97 -0.55
C LEU A 146 -33.43 20.30 0.94
N ALA A 147 -34.65 20.11 1.45
CA ALA A 147 -35.00 20.37 2.84
C ALA A 147 -36.16 19.47 3.30
N GLY A 148 -36.28 19.27 4.62
CA GLY A 148 -37.40 18.53 5.22
C GLY A 148 -37.46 17.06 4.78
N PRO A 149 -38.67 16.48 4.61
CA PRO A 149 -38.83 15.05 4.32
C PRO A 149 -38.12 14.56 3.04
N ALA A 150 -37.94 15.43 2.05
CA ALA A 150 -37.25 15.09 0.81
C ALA A 150 -35.71 15.02 0.98
N LEU A 151 -35.15 15.79 1.93
CA LEU A 151 -33.75 15.65 2.34
C LEU A 151 -33.58 14.32 3.09
N ALA A 152 -34.40 14.05 4.11
CA ALA A 152 -34.32 12.82 4.90
C ALA A 152 -34.40 11.53 4.05
N ALA A 153 -35.32 11.47 3.08
CA ALA A 153 -35.44 10.32 2.17
C ALA A 153 -34.25 10.18 1.20
N ALA A 154 -33.58 11.28 0.86
CA ALA A 154 -32.33 11.25 0.09
C ALA A 154 -31.16 10.80 0.98
N THR A 155 -31.03 11.33 2.20
CA THR A 155 -30.04 10.92 3.21
C THR A 155 -30.13 9.43 3.50
N GLU A 156 -31.33 8.87 3.72
CA GLU A 156 -31.55 7.43 3.90
C GLU A 156 -31.07 6.61 2.69
N ALA A 157 -31.40 7.03 1.46
CA ALA A 157 -30.96 6.37 0.25
C ALA A 157 -29.45 6.49 -0.02
N ILE A 158 -28.81 7.56 0.47
CA ILE A 158 -27.35 7.78 0.39
C ILE A 158 -26.63 6.98 1.47
N ALA A 159 -27.19 6.86 2.68
CA ALA A 159 -26.69 5.99 3.75
C ALA A 159 -26.65 4.53 3.28
N ASN A 160 -27.78 3.98 2.82
CA ASN A 160 -27.83 2.61 2.28
C ASN A 160 -26.85 2.35 1.12
N ILE A 161 -26.48 3.39 0.33
CA ILE A 161 -25.49 3.27 -0.75
C ILE A 161 -24.05 3.35 -0.23
N LEU A 162 -23.78 4.21 0.75
CA LEU A 162 -22.43 4.40 1.28
C LEU A 162 -22.07 3.40 2.36
N GLU A 163 -23.02 2.85 3.12
CA GLU A 163 -22.80 1.85 4.17
C GLU A 163 -22.22 0.56 3.56
N ASP A 164 -22.92 -0.05 2.58
CA ASP A 164 -22.42 -1.18 1.78
C ASP A 164 -21.01 -0.91 1.19
N MET A 165 -20.78 0.31 0.69
CA MET A 165 -19.53 0.69 0.02
C MET A 165 -18.38 0.93 1.03
N ILE A 166 -18.67 1.58 2.16
CA ILE A 166 -17.72 1.83 3.25
C ILE A 166 -17.35 0.49 3.90
N GLU A 167 -18.31 -0.35 4.30
CA GLU A 167 -18.02 -1.64 4.92
C GLU A 167 -17.16 -2.54 4.02
N ASN A 168 -17.42 -2.60 2.71
CA ASN A 168 -16.72 -3.52 1.81
C ASN A 168 -15.46 -2.92 1.16
N SER A 169 -15.55 -1.71 0.59
CA SER A 169 -14.46 -1.11 -0.19
C SER A 169 -13.41 -0.45 0.70
N LEU A 170 -13.83 0.24 1.79
CA LEU A 170 -12.88 0.84 2.72
C LEU A 170 -12.13 -0.25 3.50
N ALA A 171 -12.81 -1.31 3.94
CA ALA A 171 -12.16 -2.46 4.57
C ALA A 171 -11.12 -3.10 3.65
N ALA A 172 -11.44 -3.33 2.38
CA ALA A 172 -10.49 -3.88 1.40
C ALA A 172 -9.29 -2.95 1.16
N ALA A 173 -9.50 -1.66 0.92
CA ALA A 173 -8.41 -0.71 0.66
C ALA A 173 -7.50 -0.50 1.89
N ILE A 174 -8.08 -0.44 3.08
CA ILE A 174 -7.33 -0.38 4.35
C ILE A 174 -6.55 -1.68 4.55
N LYS A 175 -7.19 -2.85 4.35
CA LYS A 175 -6.51 -4.16 4.45
C LYS A 175 -5.31 -4.26 3.51
N ASP A 176 -5.48 -3.96 2.23
CA ASP A 176 -4.41 -4.08 1.23
C ASP A 176 -3.29 -3.05 1.49
N GLY A 177 -3.65 -1.83 1.91
CA GLY A 177 -2.69 -0.81 2.33
C GLY A 177 -1.90 -1.17 3.59
N LEU A 178 -2.53 -1.85 4.55
CA LEU A 178 -1.89 -2.37 5.76
C LEU A 178 -0.98 -3.57 5.48
N GLU A 179 -1.43 -4.57 4.71
CA GLU A 179 -0.57 -5.69 4.31
C GLU A 179 0.65 -5.18 3.53
N SER A 180 0.45 -4.31 2.53
CA SER A 180 1.54 -3.73 1.74
C SER A 180 2.45 -2.80 2.55
N GLY A 181 1.88 -2.02 3.48
CA GLY A 181 2.62 -1.08 4.32
C GLY A 181 3.48 -1.78 5.37
N LEU A 182 2.89 -2.75 6.08
CA LEU A 182 3.59 -3.54 7.11
C LEU A 182 4.63 -4.47 6.48
N ASP A 183 4.36 -5.10 5.33
CA ASP A 183 5.41 -5.85 4.61
C ASP A 183 6.56 -4.92 4.17
N SER A 184 6.28 -3.70 3.71
CA SER A 184 7.30 -2.72 3.30
C SER A 184 8.15 -2.18 4.46
N VAL A 185 7.60 -2.13 5.68
CA VAL A 185 8.32 -1.71 6.91
C VAL A 185 9.05 -2.88 7.57
N MET A 186 8.40 -4.05 7.68
CA MET A 186 8.84 -5.18 8.51
C MET A 186 9.57 -6.27 7.72
N MET A 187 9.28 -6.44 6.43
CA MET A 187 9.77 -7.54 5.58
C MET A 187 10.67 -7.07 4.42
N ARG A 188 11.06 -5.79 4.39
CA ARG A 188 12.00 -5.25 3.40
C ARG A 188 13.35 -5.95 3.52
N ASP A 189 13.93 -6.35 2.38
CA ASP A 189 15.15 -7.17 2.23
C ASP A 189 16.08 -7.18 3.46
N TRP A 190 15.98 -8.26 4.25
CA TRP A 190 16.79 -8.47 5.45
C TRP A 190 18.22 -8.96 5.12
N ASP A 191 18.50 -9.32 3.87
CA ASP A 191 19.83 -9.72 3.38
C ASP A 191 20.86 -8.59 3.60
N VAL A 192 21.93 -8.87 4.34
CA VAL A 192 22.99 -7.88 4.64
C VAL A 192 24.24 -8.18 3.84
N MET A 193 24.70 -7.21 3.04
CA MET A 193 25.92 -7.32 2.21
C MET A 193 26.94 -6.26 2.64
N GLY A 194 28.24 -6.58 2.58
CA GLY A 194 29.29 -5.61 2.91
C GLY A 194 30.71 -6.15 2.78
N ASN A 195 31.69 -5.31 3.16
CA ASN A 195 33.11 -5.64 3.19
C ASN A 195 33.68 -5.49 4.61
N VAL A 196 34.54 -6.41 5.05
CA VAL A 196 35.48 -6.19 6.16
C VAL A 196 36.87 -6.65 5.71
N ALA A 197 37.87 -5.75 5.75
CA ALA A 197 39.28 -6.07 5.49
C ALA A 197 39.53 -6.95 4.23
N SER A 198 38.96 -6.54 3.08
CA SER A 198 39.04 -7.26 1.79
C SER A 198 38.37 -8.64 1.73
N LEU A 199 37.56 -8.97 2.74
CA LEU A 199 36.57 -10.04 2.68
C LEU A 199 35.19 -9.41 2.40
N PHE A 200 34.62 -9.73 1.24
CA PHE A 200 33.20 -9.51 0.97
C PHE A 200 32.38 -10.57 1.72
N TYR A 201 31.28 -10.14 2.35
CA TYR A 201 30.32 -11.02 3.00
C TYR A 201 28.91 -10.74 2.51
N LYS A 202 28.11 -11.80 2.44
CA LYS A 202 26.66 -11.74 2.29
C LYS A 202 26.00 -12.63 3.34
N PHE A 203 25.16 -12.03 4.17
CA PHE A 203 24.27 -12.72 5.08
C PHE A 203 22.89 -12.83 4.46
N HIS A 204 22.45 -14.06 4.28
CA HIS A 204 21.11 -14.41 3.82
C HIS A 204 20.20 -14.65 5.02
N ILE A 205 19.08 -13.94 5.11
CA ILE A 205 18.20 -13.99 6.29
C ILE A 205 16.88 -14.69 5.94
N ASP A 206 16.73 -15.93 6.41
CA ASP A 206 15.56 -16.78 6.19
C ASP A 206 14.70 -16.89 7.47
N PHE A 207 13.40 -16.57 7.35
CA PHE A 207 12.40 -16.81 8.39
C PHE A 207 11.92 -18.27 8.36
N LEU A 208 12.25 -19.04 9.40
CA LEU A 208 12.08 -20.49 9.43
C LEU A 208 10.63 -20.95 9.65
N THR A 209 9.86 -20.16 10.41
CA THR A 209 8.47 -20.47 10.77
C THR A 209 7.60 -19.22 10.64
N ALA A 210 6.28 -19.38 10.75
CA ALA A 210 5.44 -18.25 11.12
C ALA A 210 5.87 -17.72 12.51
N PRO A 211 5.89 -16.39 12.74
CA PRO A 211 6.20 -15.82 14.05
C PRO A 211 5.17 -16.20 15.12
N LEU A 212 5.63 -16.41 16.36
CA LEU A 212 4.76 -16.63 17.52
C LEU A 212 4.37 -15.29 18.13
N ILE A 213 3.07 -15.03 18.32
CA ILE A 213 2.56 -13.79 18.90
C ILE A 213 1.97 -14.08 20.28
N SER A 214 2.51 -13.49 21.34
CA SER A 214 1.92 -13.51 22.69
C SER A 214 2.12 -12.19 23.43
N LYS A 215 1.27 -11.90 24.42
CA LYS A 215 1.43 -10.72 25.30
C LYS A 215 2.67 -10.79 26.17
N ALA A 216 3.12 -12.00 26.51
CA ALA A 216 4.26 -12.21 27.40
C ALA A 216 5.62 -12.03 26.72
N THR A 217 5.71 -12.35 25.42
CA THR A 217 6.97 -12.31 24.64
C THR A 217 7.03 -11.20 23.61
N GLY A 218 5.88 -10.64 23.22
CA GLY A 218 5.74 -9.95 21.95
C GLY A 218 5.72 -10.94 20.77
N VAL A 219 6.11 -10.46 19.59
CA VAL A 219 6.24 -11.28 18.37
C VAL A 219 7.64 -11.88 18.30
N GLU A 220 7.74 -13.20 18.46
CA GLU A 220 8.98 -13.97 18.32
C GLU A 220 9.15 -14.50 16.88
N TYR A 221 10.21 -14.07 16.22
CA TYR A 221 10.65 -14.54 14.90
C TYR A 221 11.80 -15.54 15.08
N ALA A 222 11.64 -16.74 14.50
CA ALA A 222 12.71 -17.74 14.41
C ALA A 222 13.46 -17.58 13.08
N ILE A 223 14.73 -17.19 13.15
CA ILE A 223 15.54 -16.76 12.01
C ILE A 223 16.76 -17.67 11.86
N SER A 224 17.03 -18.13 10.64
CA SER A 224 18.33 -18.67 10.24
C SER A 224 19.11 -17.62 9.46
N ILE A 225 20.41 -17.48 9.75
CA ILE A 225 21.31 -16.67 8.94
C ILE A 225 22.26 -17.61 8.20
N ASP A 226 22.14 -17.62 6.88
CA ASP A 226 23.13 -18.24 6.01
C ASP A 226 24.20 -17.22 5.61
N SER A 227 25.41 -17.70 5.32
CA SER A 227 26.56 -16.83 5.05
C SER A 227 27.38 -17.30 3.85
N GLU A 228 27.61 -16.37 2.94
CA GLU A 228 28.57 -16.47 1.85
C GLU A 228 29.72 -15.47 2.09
N PHE A 229 30.95 -15.92 1.87
CA PHE A 229 32.15 -15.12 2.02
C PHE A 229 33.03 -15.24 0.77
N ARG A 230 33.60 -14.12 0.31
CA ARG A 230 34.52 -14.08 -0.83
C ARG A 230 35.71 -13.19 -0.52
N SER A 231 36.92 -13.66 -0.79
CA SER A 231 38.16 -12.92 -0.60
C SER A 231 38.60 -12.23 -1.89
N GLY A 232 38.87 -10.93 -1.84
CA GLY A 232 39.48 -10.19 -2.96
C GLY A 232 38.52 -9.56 -3.98
N GLU A 233 37.21 -9.79 -3.85
CA GLU A 233 36.19 -8.94 -4.47
C GLU A 233 35.86 -7.80 -3.49
N ALA A 234 35.78 -6.56 -3.98
CA ALA A 234 35.31 -5.41 -3.21
C ALA A 234 33.90 -5.05 -3.64
N TYR A 235 32.97 -4.94 -2.68
CA TYR A 235 31.61 -4.45 -2.96
C TYR A 235 31.64 -3.00 -3.48
N GLU A 236 31.35 -2.83 -4.77
CA GLU A 236 30.82 -1.58 -5.32
C GLU A 236 29.30 -1.56 -5.06
N PRO A 237 28.75 -0.56 -4.35
CA PRO A 237 27.31 -0.43 -4.20
C PRO A 237 26.70 0.04 -5.53
N ASP A 238 25.70 -0.70 -6.03
CA ASP A 238 25.01 -0.41 -7.29
C ASP A 238 24.03 0.77 -7.14
N VAL A 239 24.58 1.96 -6.87
CA VAL A 239 23.84 3.22 -6.76
C VAL A 239 23.54 3.76 -8.17
N GLN A 240 22.72 3.03 -8.93
CA GLN A 240 22.17 3.53 -10.18
C GLN A 240 20.89 4.33 -9.92
N PRO A 241 20.88 5.66 -10.14
CA PRO A 241 19.66 6.46 -10.10
C PRO A 241 18.80 6.19 -11.34
N GLY A 242 17.99 5.13 -11.29
CA GLY A 242 16.88 4.91 -12.22
C GLY A 242 17.23 4.27 -13.58
N SER A 243 17.60 2.98 -13.57
CA SER A 243 17.68 2.16 -14.79
C SER A 243 16.42 1.28 -14.96
N PRO A 244 15.81 1.20 -16.17
CA PRO A 244 14.73 0.26 -16.48
C PRO A 244 15.16 -1.23 -16.33
N PRO A 245 14.22 -2.18 -16.20
CA PRO A 245 14.56 -3.59 -15.96
C PRO A 245 15.46 -4.17 -17.06
N ALA A 246 16.59 -4.75 -16.64
CA ALA A 246 17.59 -5.30 -17.55
C ALA A 246 17.02 -6.45 -18.39
N ALA A 247 17.16 -6.35 -19.71
CA ALA A 247 16.71 -7.38 -20.64
C ALA A 247 17.43 -8.72 -20.42
N ALA A 248 16.71 -9.83 -20.57
CA ALA A 248 17.25 -11.18 -20.36
C ALA A 248 18.47 -11.44 -21.27
N LYS A 249 19.60 -11.78 -20.66
CA LYS A 249 20.86 -12.07 -21.37
C LYS A 249 20.76 -13.46 -22.03
N PRO A 250 21.01 -13.59 -23.35
CA PRO A 250 20.74 -14.83 -24.08
C PRO A 250 21.76 -15.94 -23.76
N ALA A 251 21.30 -17.19 -23.79
CA ALA A 251 22.15 -18.37 -23.72
C ALA A 251 22.76 -18.69 -25.10
N ALA A 252 24.02 -19.08 -25.11
CA ALA A 252 24.74 -19.65 -26.25
C ALA A 252 25.08 -21.13 -25.93
N SER A 253 25.08 -22.07 -26.87
CA SER A 253 24.70 -22.02 -28.30
C SER A 253 24.34 -23.42 -28.81
N ALA A 254 23.61 -23.51 -29.93
CA ALA A 254 23.51 -24.71 -30.75
C ALA A 254 23.34 -24.33 -32.24
N THR A 255 24.10 -24.99 -33.10
CA THR A 255 24.08 -24.94 -34.59
C THR A 255 22.65 -25.08 -35.18
N ALA A 256 22.23 -24.41 -36.27
CA ALA A 256 22.81 -24.47 -37.61
C ALA A 256 22.07 -23.56 -38.65
N ALA A 257 22.59 -23.53 -39.89
CA ALA A 257 21.87 -23.40 -41.18
C ALA A 257 21.28 -22.06 -41.72
N THR A 258 22.12 -21.35 -42.50
CA THR A 258 21.90 -20.93 -43.92
C THR A 258 20.86 -19.86 -44.37
N THR A 259 21.37 -18.88 -45.15
CA THR A 259 20.78 -18.17 -46.33
C THR A 259 19.70 -17.05 -46.25
N SER A 260 20.13 -15.86 -46.73
CA SER A 260 19.47 -14.96 -47.74
C SER A 260 18.21 -14.13 -47.38
N ALA A 261 17.97 -12.91 -47.90
CA ALA A 261 18.78 -11.96 -48.72
C ALA A 261 18.19 -10.51 -48.73
N THR A 262 18.95 -9.52 -49.24
CA THR A 262 18.54 -8.16 -49.78
C THR A 262 17.81 -7.16 -48.84
N ALA A 263 18.34 -5.95 -48.57
CA ALA A 263 18.33 -4.69 -49.37
C ALA A 263 16.94 -3.98 -49.40
N SER A 264 16.74 -2.64 -49.44
CA SER A 264 17.55 -1.39 -49.41
C SER A 264 16.60 -0.21 -48.97
N ALA A 265 16.87 1.11 -48.90
CA ALA A 265 17.97 2.03 -49.24
C ALA A 265 17.89 3.34 -48.37
N ILE A 266 18.81 4.30 -48.55
CA ILE A 266 18.99 5.59 -47.79
C ILE A 266 19.53 6.64 -48.82
N PRO A 267 19.07 7.94 -48.94
CA PRO A 267 19.31 9.00 -47.93
C PRO A 267 18.42 10.31 -47.88
N ALA A 268 18.59 11.06 -46.78
CA ALA A 268 18.70 12.54 -46.60
C ALA A 268 17.71 13.61 -47.13
N ALA A 269 17.33 14.53 -46.23
CA ALA A 269 17.48 16.00 -46.37
C ALA A 269 17.46 16.71 -44.99
N ALA A 270 18.08 17.89 -44.86
CA ALA A 270 18.06 18.77 -43.67
C ALA A 270 18.01 20.26 -44.12
N PRO A 271 17.64 21.21 -43.24
CA PRO A 271 18.67 21.90 -42.44
C PRO A 271 18.24 22.20 -40.99
N ALA A 272 19.14 22.81 -40.21
CA ALA A 272 18.94 23.15 -38.79
C ALA A 272 18.57 24.63 -38.56
N VAL A 273 17.92 24.89 -37.41
CA VAL A 273 17.91 26.19 -36.71
C VAL A 273 18.03 25.89 -35.22
N GLU A 274 18.93 26.57 -34.53
CA GLU A 274 19.11 26.45 -33.07
C GLU A 274 18.10 27.32 -32.33
N ASN A 275 17.58 26.83 -31.19
CA ASN A 275 17.37 27.67 -30.02
C ASN A 275 17.26 26.82 -28.75
N GLU A 276 17.54 27.45 -27.61
CA GLU A 276 17.85 26.78 -26.34
C GLU A 276 16.63 26.16 -25.67
N THR A 277 16.80 25.00 -25.02
CA THR A 277 15.75 24.32 -24.24
C THR A 277 16.16 24.29 -22.76
N PRO A 278 15.48 25.03 -21.87
CA PRO A 278 15.58 24.82 -20.43
C PRO A 278 14.97 23.44 -20.10
N ALA A 279 15.74 22.56 -19.50
CA ALA A 279 15.23 21.29 -19.00
C ALA A 279 14.60 21.50 -17.62
N ASP A 280 13.36 21.06 -17.44
CA ASP A 280 12.90 20.52 -16.15
C ASP A 280 11.70 19.59 -16.35
N GLY A 281 12.01 18.33 -16.66
CA GLY A 281 11.03 17.25 -16.75
C GLY A 281 10.68 16.73 -15.36
N ALA A 282 9.72 17.37 -14.67
CA ALA A 282 9.24 16.96 -13.35
C ALA A 282 8.60 15.55 -13.39
N ALA A 283 9.44 14.52 -13.29
CA ALA A 283 9.01 13.14 -13.22
C ALA A 283 8.20 12.87 -11.94
N LYS A 284 7.18 12.01 -12.04
CA LYS A 284 6.32 11.64 -10.91
C LYS A 284 7.08 10.78 -9.90
N GLY A 285 7.78 11.43 -8.97
CA GLY A 285 8.24 10.78 -7.75
C GLY A 285 7.04 10.37 -6.89
N GLY A 286 6.91 9.07 -6.60
CA GLY A 286 5.91 8.59 -5.66
C GLY A 286 6.20 9.07 -4.23
N MET A 287 5.15 9.24 -3.42
CA MET A 287 5.21 9.88 -2.10
C MET A 287 6.25 9.27 -1.14
N PHE A 288 6.54 7.98 -1.31
CA PHE A 288 7.56 7.23 -0.57
C PHE A 288 9.02 7.71 -0.75
N ALA A 289 9.31 8.61 -1.70
CA ALA A 289 10.64 9.20 -1.85
C ALA A 289 11.07 10.01 -0.60
N TRP A 290 10.15 10.78 -0.02
CA TRP A 290 10.43 11.66 1.13
C TRP A 290 10.85 10.90 2.41
N ALA A 291 10.26 9.73 2.64
CA ALA A 291 10.62 8.86 3.77
C ALA A 291 12.07 8.36 3.70
N ARG A 292 12.62 8.23 2.48
CA ARG A 292 13.99 7.74 2.23
C ARG A 292 15.06 8.78 2.58
N GLU A 293 14.78 10.06 2.38
CA GLU A 293 15.71 11.15 2.70
C GLU A 293 15.70 11.51 4.19
N THR A 294 14.51 11.51 4.81
CA THR A 294 14.32 12.02 6.19
C THR A 294 15.00 11.16 7.26
N LEU A 295 15.10 9.83 7.05
CA LEU A 295 15.63 8.89 8.06
C LEU A 295 17.10 8.52 7.87
N CYS A 296 17.66 8.59 6.66
CA CYS A 296 19.06 8.24 6.41
C CYS A 296 20.08 9.35 6.75
N GLY A 297 19.62 10.56 7.10
CA GLY A 297 20.46 11.76 7.21
C GLY A 297 21.13 12.05 8.57
N ARG A 298 21.10 11.14 9.56
CA ARG A 298 21.54 11.44 10.96
C ARG A 298 22.54 10.46 11.60
N PHE A 299 23.56 10.05 10.86
CA PHE A 299 24.81 9.55 11.46
C PHE A 299 26.04 10.22 10.83
N THR A 300 26.34 11.45 11.26
CA THR A 300 27.65 12.09 11.12
C THR A 300 28.11 12.57 12.48
N GLU A 301 28.96 11.78 13.13
CA GLU A 301 29.59 12.17 14.40
C GLU A 301 30.50 13.38 14.17
N LYS A 302 30.39 14.38 15.05
CA LYS A 302 31.46 15.37 15.25
C LYS A 302 32.23 15.02 16.51
N SER A 303 33.41 14.45 16.33
CA SER A 303 34.43 14.39 17.38
C SER A 303 35.17 15.73 17.44
N SER A 304 35.24 16.31 18.64
CA SER A 304 36.04 17.49 19.01
C SER A 304 36.18 17.52 20.53
#